data_AF-A0A401NTK3-F1
#
_entry.id   AF-A0A401NTK3-F1
#
_cell.length_a   1.000
_cell.length_b   1.000
_cell.length_c   1.000
_cell.angle_alpha   90.00
_cell.angle_beta   90.00
_cell.angle_gamma   90.00
#
_symmetry.space_group_name_H-M   'P 1'
#
loop_
_entity.id
_entity.type
_entity.pdbx_description
1 polymer ?
#
loop_
_entity_poly.entity_id
_entity_poly.type
_entity_poly.pdbx_seq_one_letter_code
_entity_poly.pdbx_strand_id
1 'polypeptide(L)'
;MSIRESEERNRIQIVFQSFALEEEYDYLALYDGQPHPANFRTRLTGFQMPAPVTSTGSVFALRLTSDFAVSAHGFKLFYQGKLT
;
A
#
# COMPACT_ATOMS: atom_id res chain seq x y z
N MET A 1 -5.75 5.42 3.54
CA MET A 1 -6.18 5.81 2.18
C MET A 1 -6.77 4.59 1.49
N SER A 2 -7.83 4.75 0.70
CA SER A 2 -8.36 3.69 -0.16
C SER A 2 -8.43 4.19 -1.60
N ILE A 3 -7.98 3.38 -2.53
CA ILE A 3 -8.01 3.60 -3.99
C ILE A 3 -9.13 2.73 -4.54
N ARG A 4 -9.92 3.26 -5.48
CA ARG A 4 -11.09 2.58 -6.04
C ARG A 4 -11.15 2.74 -7.56
N GLU A 5 -11.52 1.66 -8.25
CA GLU A 5 -11.87 1.65 -9.67
C GLU A 5 -13.39 1.47 -9.86
N SER A 6 -13.94 1.94 -11.00
CA SER A 6 -15.39 1.99 -11.23
C SER A 6 -16.04 0.63 -11.47
N GLU A 7 -15.30 -0.35 -12.01
CA GLU A 7 -15.79 -1.70 -12.27
C GLU A 7 -15.11 -2.71 -11.34
N GLU A 8 -15.87 -3.66 -10.80
CA GLU A 8 -15.36 -4.66 -9.83
C GLU A 8 -14.21 -5.53 -10.39
N ARG A 9 -14.13 -5.68 -11.72
CA ARG A 9 -13.06 -6.42 -12.40
C ARG A 9 -11.80 -5.58 -12.65
N ASN A 10 -11.89 -4.26 -12.56
CA ASN A 10 -10.73 -3.40 -12.76
C ASN A 10 -9.83 -3.48 -11.55
N ARG A 11 -8.64 -4.06 -11.74
CA ARG A 11 -7.65 -4.20 -10.67
C ARG A 11 -6.85 -2.91 -10.54
N ILE A 12 -6.30 -2.65 -9.38
CA ILE A 12 -5.43 -1.52 -9.09
C ILE A 12 -4.02 -2.05 -8.93
N GLN A 13 -3.09 -1.51 -9.72
CA GLN A 13 -1.65 -1.71 -9.48
C GLN A 13 -1.07 -0.47 -8.82
N ILE A 14 -0.39 -0.65 -7.69
CA ILE A 14 0.43 0.38 -7.05
C ILE A 14 1.91 0.13 -7.36
N VAL A 15 2.65 1.21 -7.59
CA VAL A 15 4.09 1.20 -7.85
C VAL A 15 4.74 2.31 -7.04
N PHE A 16 5.72 1.94 -6.22
CA PHE A 16 6.47 2.88 -5.39
C PHE A 16 7.50 3.65 -6.22
N GLN A 17 7.55 4.97 -6.03
CA GLN A 17 8.60 5.86 -6.55
C GLN A 17 9.67 6.13 -5.48
N SER A 18 9.28 6.13 -4.20
CA SER A 18 10.18 6.21 -3.05
C SER A 18 9.57 5.48 -1.87
N PHE A 19 10.42 4.91 -1.01
CA PHE A 19 10.00 4.24 0.22
C PHE A 19 11.11 4.32 1.27
N ALA A 20 10.82 4.94 2.40
CA ALA A 20 11.69 5.06 3.55
C ALA A 20 10.85 5.23 4.81
N LEU A 21 10.78 4.19 5.63
CA LEU A 21 10.14 4.18 6.95
C LEU A 21 11.17 3.76 8.00
N GLU A 22 10.95 4.13 9.27
CA GLU A 22 11.71 3.54 10.37
C GLU A 22 11.51 2.02 10.38
N GLU A 23 12.60 1.26 10.42
CA GLU A 23 12.56 -0.19 10.39
C GLU A 23 11.94 -0.74 11.67
N GLU A 24 11.04 -1.74 11.53
CA GLU A 24 10.30 -2.41 12.62
C GLU A 24 9.23 -1.59 13.35
N TYR A 25 9.37 -0.25 13.43
CA TYR A 25 8.44 0.63 14.18
C TYR A 25 7.38 1.28 13.29
N ASP A 26 7.83 1.92 12.21
CA ASP A 26 6.95 2.51 11.21
C ASP A 26 6.64 1.48 10.11
N TYR A 27 5.36 1.37 9.74
CA TYR A 27 5.00 0.48 8.64
C TYR A 27 3.80 0.97 7.83
N LEU A 28 3.86 0.63 6.55
CA LEU A 28 2.75 0.75 5.61
C LEU A 28 2.05 -0.61 5.46
N ALA A 29 0.85 -0.73 6.01
CA ALA A 29 0.00 -1.91 5.81
C ALA A 29 -0.78 -1.80 4.50
N LEU A 30 -0.73 -2.86 3.70
CA LEU A 30 -1.46 -2.99 2.43
C LEU A 30 -2.64 -3.96 2.59
N TYR A 31 -3.79 -3.60 2.04
CA TYR A 31 -5.02 -4.38 2.06
C TYR A 31 -5.61 -4.53 0.65
N ASP A 32 -5.96 -5.76 0.28
CA ASP A 32 -6.63 -6.09 -0.96
C ASP A 32 -8.16 -6.00 -0.78
N GLY A 33 -8.64 -4.76 -0.64
CA GLY A 33 -10.01 -4.44 -0.24
C GLY A 33 -10.07 -3.33 0.81
N GLN A 34 -11.18 -3.25 1.55
CA GLN A 34 -11.28 -2.32 2.69
C GLN A 34 -10.32 -2.72 3.83
N PRO A 35 -9.88 -1.79 4.70
CA PRO A 35 -9.02 -2.09 5.85
C PRO A 35 -9.69 -3.02 6.87
N HIS A 36 -9.55 -4.33 6.65
CA HIS A 36 -10.12 -5.40 7.47
C HIS A 36 -9.11 -6.55 7.56
N PRO A 37 -9.01 -7.30 8.68
CA PRO A 37 -8.07 -8.40 8.82
C PRO A 37 -8.13 -9.43 7.68
N ALA A 38 -9.33 -9.74 7.19
CA ALA A 38 -9.53 -10.66 6.06
C ALA A 38 -8.92 -10.19 4.72
N ASN A 39 -8.70 -8.88 4.57
CA ASN A 39 -8.12 -8.28 3.35
C ASN A 39 -6.63 -7.93 3.53
N PHE A 40 -6.03 -8.24 4.68
CA PHE A 40 -4.63 -7.90 4.94
C PHE A 40 -3.69 -8.66 4.00
N ARG A 41 -2.79 -7.93 3.33
CA ARG A 41 -1.78 -8.52 2.46
C ARG A 41 -0.41 -8.59 3.11
N THR A 42 0.12 -7.44 3.51
CA THR A 42 1.48 -7.35 4.05
C THR A 42 1.72 -6.01 4.77
N ARG A 43 2.81 -5.96 5.54
CA ARG A 43 3.39 -4.72 6.08
C ARG A 43 4.74 -4.48 5.42
N LEU A 44 4.98 -3.23 5.08
CA LEU A 44 6.25 -2.76 4.50
C LEU A 44 6.89 -1.79 5.49
N THR A 45 8.20 -1.91 5.69
CA THR A 45 9.01 -1.10 6.62
C THR A 45 10.43 -0.93 6.06
N GLY A 46 11.24 -0.08 6.69
CA GLY A 46 12.63 0.16 6.28
C GLY A 46 12.75 0.92 4.96
N PHE A 47 13.87 0.67 4.26
CA PHE A 47 14.30 1.47 3.09
C PHE A 47 14.33 0.66 1.78
N GLN A 48 13.93 -0.61 1.82
CA GLN A 48 13.89 -1.43 0.62
C GLN A 48 12.72 -1.00 -0.27
N MET A 49 13.01 -0.71 -1.54
CA MET A 49 11.98 -0.39 -2.53
C MET A 49 11.01 -1.58 -2.71
N PRO A 50 9.72 -1.44 -2.40
CA PRO A 50 8.76 -2.52 -2.56
C PRO A 50 8.48 -2.83 -4.02
N ALA A 51 8.29 -4.12 -4.35
CA ALA A 51 7.84 -4.53 -5.67
C ALA A 51 6.43 -4.01 -5.98
N PRO A 52 6.06 -3.81 -7.25
CA PRO A 52 4.69 -3.49 -7.64
C PRO A 52 3.67 -4.48 -7.07
N VAL A 53 2.54 -3.98 -6.58
CA VAL A 53 1.47 -4.81 -6.02
C VAL A 53 0.17 -4.55 -6.78
N THR A 54 -0.51 -5.63 -7.17
CA THR A 54 -1.80 -5.56 -7.87
C THR A 54 -2.89 -6.16 -6.97
N SER A 55 -4.02 -5.45 -6.81
CA SER A 55 -5.20 -5.97 -6.12
C SER A 55 -5.84 -7.12 -6.90
N THR A 56 -6.70 -7.87 -6.22
CA THR A 56 -7.58 -8.87 -6.82
C THR A 56 -8.89 -8.26 -7.32
N GLY A 57 -9.37 -7.17 -6.68
CA GLY A 57 -10.57 -6.45 -7.09
C GLY A 57 -10.36 -4.95 -7.27
N SER A 58 -11.45 -4.19 -7.26
CA SER A 58 -11.47 -2.74 -7.54
C SER A 58 -11.18 -1.84 -6.35
N VAL A 59 -10.78 -2.40 -5.21
CA VAL A 59 -10.43 -1.64 -4.01
C VAL A 59 -9.06 -2.06 -3.49
N PHE A 60 -8.19 -1.09 -3.27
CA PHE A 60 -6.89 -1.29 -2.61
C PHE A 60 -6.76 -0.26 -1.49
N ALA A 61 -6.47 -0.68 -0.25
CA ALA A 61 -6.27 0.24 0.86
C ALA A 61 -4.86 0.20 1.45
N LEU A 62 -4.41 1.36 1.92
CA LEU A 62 -3.11 1.59 2.54
C LEU A 62 -3.30 2.28 3.88
N ARG A 63 -2.60 1.82 4.91
CA ARG A 63 -2.57 2.44 6.25
C ARG A 63 -1.13 2.57 6.73
N LEU A 64 -0.66 3.80 6.88
CA LEU A 64 0.57 4.10 7.61
C LEU A 64 0.27 4.02 9.12
N THR A 65 1.14 3.36 9.86
CA THR A 65 1.20 3.40 11.32
C THR A 65 2.61 3.79 11.70
N SER A 66 2.73 4.71 12.66
CA SER A 66 4.00 5.26 13.14
C SER A 66 3.94 5.43 14.65
N ASP A 67 5.09 5.41 15.30
CA ASP A 67 5.21 5.67 16.74
C ASP A 67 5.52 7.16 17.01
N PHE A 68 6.09 7.49 18.17
CA PHE A 68 6.40 8.88 18.54
C PHE A 68 7.86 9.26 18.26
N ALA A 69 8.69 8.33 17.77
CA ALA A 69 10.12 8.50 17.55
C ALA A 69 10.45 8.49 16.04
N VAL A 70 11.73 8.77 15.75
CA VAL A 70 12.42 8.67 14.44
C VAL A 70 11.52 8.72 13.19
N SER A 71 11.48 9.86 12.51
CA SER A 71 10.80 9.97 11.22
C SER A 71 11.76 9.79 10.04
N ALA A 72 11.31 9.06 9.01
CA ALA A 72 11.99 8.94 7.72
C ALA A 72 11.26 9.74 6.61
N HIS A 73 11.76 9.69 5.38
CA HIS A 73 11.20 10.45 4.25
C HIS A 73 9.79 10.02 3.80
N GLY A 74 9.27 8.89 4.31
CA GLY A 74 7.96 8.36 3.96
C GLY A 74 7.97 7.62 2.62
N PHE A 75 6.82 7.63 1.93
CA PHE A 75 6.66 6.94 0.66
C PHE A 75 5.94 7.79 -0.38
N LYS A 76 6.28 7.56 -1.64
CA LYS A 76 5.57 8.09 -2.80
C LYS A 76 5.25 6.94 -3.73
N LEU A 77 4.03 6.91 -4.25
CA LEU A 77 3.60 5.90 -5.21
C LEU A 77 2.67 6.52 -6.25
N PHE A 78 2.53 5.84 -7.37
CA PHE A 78 1.42 6.04 -8.28
C PHE A 78 0.57 4.77 -8.33
N TYR A 79 -0.68 4.94 -8.76
CA TYR A 79 -1.59 3.84 -9.00
C TYR A 79 -2.13 3.92 -10.41
N GLN A 80 -2.46 2.76 -10.98
CA GLN A 80 -3.10 2.66 -12.27
C GLN A 80 -4.10 1.50 -12.28
N GLY A 81 -5.19 1.69 -13.03
CA GLY A 81 -6.08 0.60 -13.39
C GLY A 81 -5.37 -0.42 -14.27
N LYS A 82 -5.59 -1.69 -13.97
CA LYS A 82 -5.23 -2.84 -14.80
C LYS A 82 -6.52 -3.41 -15.35
N LEU A 83 -6.82 -3.06 -16.60
CA LEU A 83 -7.83 -3.76 -17.38
C LEU A 83 -7.38 -5.23 -17.51
N THR A 84 -8.32 -6.15 -17.29
CA THR A 84 -8.15 -7.56 -17.61
C THR A 84 -8.72 -7.85 -18.98
#